data_AF-A0A5E4J486-F1
#
_entry.id   AF-A0A5E4J486-F1
#
_cell.length_a   1.000
_cell.length_b   1.000
_cell.length_c   1.000
_cell.angle_alpha   90.00
_cell.angle_beta   90.00
_cell.angle_gamma   90.00
#
_symmetry.space_group_name_H-M   'P 1'
#
loop_
_entity.id
_entity.type
_entity.pdbx_description
1 polymer ?
#
loop_
_entity_poly.entity_id
_entity_poly.type
_entity_poly.pdbx_seq_one_letter_code
_entity_poly.pdbx_strand_id
1 'polypeptide(L)'
;MVSTLDEYKKLFREATVADQMKLFKLHVIIYVVVNAVWLVLNMNGAIKIEPVWAVYYSLVGWGLLIIVHYWFYVRGADNLCRLREEMVEARIG
;
A
#
# COMPACT_ATOMS: atom_id res chain seq x y z
N MET A 1 2.93 -20.89 29.04
CA MET A 1 3.20 -19.44 29.10
C MET A 1 4.00 -18.96 27.88
N VAL A 2 5.09 -19.64 27.50
CA VAL A 2 5.83 -19.34 26.24
C VAL A 2 4.93 -19.56 25.01
N SER A 3 4.17 -20.66 24.97
CA SER A 3 3.25 -20.98 23.88
C SER A 3 2.15 -19.93 23.66
N THR A 4 1.59 -19.38 24.74
CA THR A 4 0.53 -18.37 24.68
C THR A 4 1.04 -17.01 24.20
N LEU A 5 2.31 -16.70 24.45
CA LEU A 5 2.91 -15.42 24.07
C LEU A 5 3.36 -15.43 22.61
N ASP A 6 3.87 -16.55 22.12
CA ASP A 6 4.18 -16.75 20.69
C ASP A 6 2.90 -16.75 19.84
N GLU A 7 1.82 -17.36 20.34
CA GLU A 7 0.52 -17.34 19.67
C GLU A 7 -0.07 -15.94 19.62
N TYR A 8 0.06 -15.16 20.71
CA TYR A 8 -0.30 -13.74 20.73
C TYR A 8 0.48 -12.93 19.68
N LYS A 9 1.81 -13.09 19.62
CA LYS A 9 2.66 -12.36 18.64
C LYS A 9 2.27 -12.71 17.21
N LYS A 10 1.97 -13.98 16.93
CA LYS A 10 1.49 -14.42 15.62
C LYS A 10 0.17 -13.74 15.24
N LEU A 11 -0.81 -13.75 16.14
CA LEU A 11 -2.10 -13.09 15.89
C LEU A 11 -1.95 -11.57 15.73
N PHE A 12 -1.05 -10.95 16.49
CA PHE A 12 -0.74 -9.53 16.38
C PHE A 12 -0.11 -9.16 15.01
N ARG A 13 0.80 -10.00 14.50
CA ARG A 13 1.37 -9.85 13.16
C ARG A 13 0.30 -10.00 12.08
N GLU A 14 -0.56 -11.01 12.17
CA GLU A 14 -1.67 -11.21 11.24
C GLU A 14 -2.63 -10.01 11.23
N ALA A 15 -2.97 -9.48 12.41
CA ALA A 15 -3.79 -8.27 12.53
C ALA A 15 -3.10 -7.04 11.90
N THR A 16 -1.80 -6.89 12.11
CA THR A 16 -1.00 -5.80 11.52
C THR A 16 -1.00 -5.88 9.98
N VAL A 17 -0.82 -7.07 9.41
CA VAL A 17 -0.91 -7.29 7.95
C VAL A 17 -2.32 -6.96 7.44
N ALA A 18 -3.36 -7.36 8.16
CA ALA A 18 -4.74 -7.07 7.80
C ALA A 18 -5.05 -5.56 7.78
N ASP A 19 -4.49 -4.79 8.72
CA ASP A 19 -4.64 -3.33 8.73
C ASP A 19 -3.88 -2.66 7.58
N GLN A 20 -2.66 -3.13 7.27
CA GLN A 20 -1.94 -2.66 6.08
C GLN A 20 -2.68 -3.00 4.78
N MET A 21 -3.38 -4.13 4.73
CA MET A 21 -4.24 -4.49 3.60
C MET A 21 -5.43 -3.53 3.44
N LYS A 22 -6.06 -3.09 4.53
CA LYS A 22 -7.12 -2.07 4.48
C LYS A 22 -6.59 -0.74 3.94
N LEU A 23 -5.42 -0.30 4.41
CA LEU A 23 -4.75 0.89 3.90
C LEU A 23 -4.40 0.76 2.41
N PHE A 24 -3.93 -0.40 1.98
CA PHE A 24 -3.68 -0.67 0.56
C PHE A 24 -4.96 -0.57 -0.27
N LYS A 25 -6.08 -1.13 0.22
CA LYS A 25 -7.38 -1.01 -0.44
C LYS A 25 -7.81 0.45 -0.61
N LEU A 26 -7.57 1.30 0.40
CA LEU A 26 -7.82 2.74 0.29
C LEU A 26 -6.98 3.38 -0.83
N HIS A 27 -5.70 3.04 -0.95
CA HIS A 27 -4.84 3.54 -2.04
C HIS A 27 -5.35 3.13 -3.42
N VAL A 28 -5.82 1.88 -3.57
CA VAL A 28 -6.45 1.42 -4.81
C VAL A 28 -7.73 2.21 -5.14
N ILE A 29 -8.56 2.52 -4.13
CA ILE A 29 -9.75 3.34 -4.32
C ILE A 29 -9.37 4.75 -4.80
N ILE A 30 -8.40 5.39 -4.13
CA ILE A 30 -7.90 6.70 -4.53
C ILE A 30 -7.38 6.67 -5.97
N TYR A 31 -6.63 5.62 -6.34
CA TYR A 31 -6.15 5.45 -7.71
C TYR A 31 -7.28 5.41 -8.74
N VAL A 32 -8.34 4.64 -8.48
CA VAL A 32 -9.50 4.56 -9.38
C VAL A 32 -10.18 5.93 -9.51
N VAL A 33 -10.35 6.64 -8.40
CA VAL A 33 -10.96 7.98 -8.40
C VAL A 33 -10.11 8.99 -9.18
N VAL A 34 -8.80 9.04 -8.93
CA VAL A 34 -7.88 9.94 -9.64
C VAL A 34 -7.88 9.65 -11.13
N ASN A 35 -7.85 8.38 -11.54
CA ASN A 35 -7.90 8.00 -12.96
C ASN A 35 -9.27 8.34 -13.60
N ALA A 36 -10.38 8.16 -12.89
CA ALA A 36 -11.69 8.55 -13.37
C ALA A 36 -11.79 10.07 -13.60
N VAL A 37 -11.31 10.88 -12.66
CA VAL A 37 -11.24 12.35 -12.81
C VAL A 37 -10.34 12.73 -13.98
N TRP A 38 -9.17 12.09 -14.10
CA TRP A 38 -8.25 12.32 -15.22
C TRP A 38 -8.90 12.02 -16.57
N LEU A 39 -9.63 10.91 -16.68
CA LEU A 39 -10.37 10.53 -17.89
C LEU A 39 -11.43 11.57 -18.25
N VAL A 40 -12.23 12.02 -17.27
CA VAL A 40 -13.27 13.04 -17.46
C VAL A 40 -12.67 14.36 -17.94
N LEU A 41 -11.56 14.81 -17.34
CA LEU A 41 -10.86 16.03 -17.75
C LEU A 41 -10.29 15.93 -19.17
N ASN A 42 -9.78 14.76 -19.57
CA ASN A 42 -9.34 14.51 -20.94
C ASN A 42 -10.52 14.53 -21.93
N MET A 43 -11.64 13.87 -21.61
CA MET A 43 -12.83 13.84 -22.46
C MET A 43 -13.46 15.22 -22.65
N ASN A 44 -13.43 16.07 -21.61
CA ASN A 44 -13.93 17.44 -21.66
C ASN A 44 -12.99 18.41 -22.40
N GLY A 45 -11.86 17.93 -22.95
CA GLY A 45 -10.91 18.77 -23.69
C GLY A 45 -10.20 19.82 -22.85
N ALA A 46 -10.29 19.72 -21.51
CA ALA A 46 -9.68 20.67 -20.58
C ALA A 46 -8.14 20.55 -20.55
N ILE A 47 -7.61 19.41 -20.99
CA ILE A 47 -6.17 19.13 -21.03
C ILE A 47 -5.80 18.69 -22.45
N LYS A 48 -5.11 19.54 -23.21
CA LYS A 48 -4.45 19.14 -24.46
C LYS A 48 -3.14 18.43 -24.11
N ILE A 49 -3.16 17.10 -24.10
CA ILE A 49 -1.96 16.30 -23.90
C ILE A 49 -1.31 16.03 -25.27
N GLU A 50 -0.27 16.79 -25.57
CA GLU A 50 0.61 16.55 -26.72
C GLU A 50 2.01 16.21 -26.22
N PRO A 51 2.58 15.06 -26.63
CA PRO A 51 2.03 14.03 -27.52
C PRO A 51 1.00 13.09 -26.84
N VAL A 52 0.06 12.56 -27.63
CA VAL A 52 -1.09 11.74 -27.16
C VAL A 52 -0.69 10.53 -26.30
N TRP A 53 0.51 9.98 -26.47
CA TRP A 53 0.99 8.86 -25.66
C TRP A 53 1.25 9.22 -24.19
N ALA A 54 1.40 10.51 -23.85
CA ALA A 54 1.59 10.96 -22.47
C ALA A 54 0.34 10.73 -21.59
N VAL A 55 -0.83 10.46 -22.19
CA VAL A 55 -2.03 9.99 -21.46
C VAL A 55 -1.77 8.67 -20.74
N TYR A 56 -0.98 7.77 -21.35
CA TYR A 56 -0.62 6.48 -20.74
C TYR A 56 0.43 6.61 -19.64
N TYR A 57 1.20 7.70 -19.62
CA TYR A 57 2.23 7.93 -18.60
C TYR A 57 1.63 8.01 -17.20
N SER A 58 0.45 8.62 -17.08
CA SER A 58 -0.31 8.66 -15.82
C SER A 58 -0.67 7.24 -15.36
N LEU A 59 -1.34 6.45 -16.21
CA LEU A 59 -1.73 5.08 -15.87
C LEU A 59 -0.53 4.19 -15.50
N VAL A 60 0.58 4.28 -16.24
CA VAL A 60 1.78 3.48 -15.98
C VAL A 60 2.47 3.91 -14.69
N GLY A 61 2.68 5.22 -14.48
CA GLY A 61 3.35 5.74 -13.29
C GLY A 61 2.56 5.47 -12.01
N TRP A 62 1.26 5.75 -12.02
CA TRP A 62 0.39 5.49 -10.89
C TRP A 62 0.19 3.99 -10.64
N GLY A 63 0.11 3.17 -11.71
CA GLY A 63 0.00 1.72 -11.60
C GLY A 63 1.24 1.09 -10.96
N LEU A 64 2.42 1.58 -11.31
CA LEU A 64 3.68 1.17 -10.69
C LEU A 64 3.72 1.56 -9.20
N LEU A 65 3.17 2.72 -8.85
CA LEU A 65 3.07 3.17 -7.46
C LEU A 65 2.22 2.23 -6.59
N ILE A 66 1.12 1.68 -7.12
CA ILE A 66 0.30 0.67 -6.43
C ILE A 66 1.14 -0.59 -6.15
N ILE A 67 1.89 -1.07 -7.14
CA ILE A 67 2.71 -2.27 -6.99
C ILE A 67 3.76 -2.06 -5.89
N VAL A 68 4.41 -0.90 -5.88
CA VAL A 68 5.38 -0.53 -4.84
C VAL A 68 4.71 -0.49 -3.46
N HIS A 69 3.50 0.09 -3.35
CA HIS A 69 2.78 0.13 -2.07
C HIS A 69 2.42 -1.26 -1.56
N TYR A 70 1.94 -2.14 -2.43
CA TYR A 70 1.64 -3.52 -2.05
C TYR A 70 2.90 -4.24 -1.54
N TRP A 71 3.99 -4.12 -2.30
CA TRP A 71 5.21 -4.85 -1.98
C TRP A 71 5.86 -4.36 -0.68
N PHE A 72 5.92 -3.04 -0.48
CA PHE A 72 6.54 -2.45 0.69
C PHE A 72 5.68 -2.63 1.95
N TYR A 73 4.39 -2.28 1.88
CA TYR A 73 3.55 -2.20 3.07
C TYR A 73 2.80 -3.48 3.37
N VAL A 74 2.31 -4.23 2.38
CA VAL A 74 1.54 -5.44 2.64
C VAL A 74 2.46 -6.64 2.77
N ARG A 75 3.31 -6.88 1.76
CA ARG A 75 4.25 -8.02 1.81
C ARG A 75 5.36 -7.82 2.84
N GLY A 76 5.77 -6.57 3.08
CA GLY A 76 6.76 -6.22 4.10
C GLY A 76 6.19 -6.08 5.52
N ALA A 77 4.87 -6.02 5.72
CA ALA A 77 4.25 -5.76 7.02
C ALA A 77 4.71 -6.73 8.11
N ASP A 78 4.73 -8.03 7.81
CA ASP A 78 5.10 -9.06 8.77
C ASP A 78 6.56 -8.89 9.24
N ASN A 79 7.49 -8.69 8.28
CA ASN A 79 8.90 -8.47 8.61
C ASN A 79 9.13 -7.15 9.35
N LEU A 80 8.40 -6.08 9.00
CA LEU A 80 8.43 -4.80 9.73
C LEU A 80 7.89 -4.96 11.14
N CYS A 81 6.86 -5.78 11.34
CA CYS A 81 6.32 -6.10 12.65
C CYS A 81 7.34 -6.88 13.49
N ARG A 82 7.99 -7.89 12.90
CA ARG A 82 9.05 -8.65 13.58
C ARG A 82 10.25 -7.78 13.99
N LEU A 83 10.69 -6.88 13.10
CA LEU A 83 11.75 -5.90 13.44
C LEU A 83 11.34 -4.98 14.59
N ARG A 84 10.05 -4.60 14.68
CA ARG A 84 9.54 -3.81 15.82
C ARG A 84 9.49 -4.64 17.11
N GLU A 85 9.08 -5.91 17.03
CA GLU A 85 9.14 -6.83 18.18
C GLU A 85 10.57 -6.93 18.71
N GLU A 86 11.56 -7.19 17.84
CA GLU A 86 12.98 -7.29 18.19
C GLU A 86 13.52 -5.99 18.83
N MET A 87 13.19 -4.82 18.27
CA MET A 87 13.59 -3.52 18.85
C MET A 87 12.99 -3.26 20.23
N VAL A 88 11.74 -3.68 20.46
CA VAL A 88 11.08 -3.50 21.75
C VAL A 88 11.68 -4.46 22.77
N GLU A 89 11.90 -5.72 22.40
CA GLU A 89 12.55 -6.71 23.28
C GLU A 89 13.96 -6.28 23.68
N ALA A 90 14.74 -5.73 22.74
CA ALA A 90 16.07 -5.19 23.02
C ALA A 90 16.09 -3.95 23.94
N ARG A 91 14.94 -3.30 24.17
CA ARG A 91 14.80 -2.17 25.12
C ARG A 91 14.33 -2.60 26.50
N ILE A 92 13.73 -3.78 26.62
CA ILE A 92 13.12 -4.30 27.85
C ILE A 92 14.01 -5.38 28.50
N GLY A 93 14.81 -6.09 27.70
CA GLY A 93 15.89 -6.97 28.16
C GLY A 93 17.19 -6.20 28.41
#